data_AF-A0A7W1F2T0-F1
#
_entry.id   AF-A0A7W1F2T0-F1
#
_cell.length_a   1.000
_cell.length_b   1.000
_cell.length_c   1.000
_cell.angle_alpha   90.00
_cell.angle_beta   90.00
_cell.angle_gamma   90.00
#
_symmetry.space_group_name_H-M   'P 1'
#
loop_
_entity.id
_entity.type
_entity.pdbx_description
1 polymer ?
#
loop_
_entity_poly.entity_id
_entity_poly.type
_entity_poly.pdbx_seq_one_letter_code
_entity_poly.pdbx_strand_id
1 'polypeptide(L)'
;PEGVPAVPRALADAARSLLAAYVAASLQPPYDHPAVAAQADPRKAERALTVLRERGWLLRINGLQHLHRDAAERLISGVRAALAAGQPVEVQWIKQAFGLTRKHAVPLLEWLDAIAVTRRVGDARVAGPRPELPVPLLGAAP
;
A
#
# COMPACT_ATOMS: atom_id res chain seq x y z
N PRO A 1 -20.54 -5.63 4.42
CA PRO A 1 -19.70 -4.48 4.03
C PRO A 1 -19.44 -3.61 5.26
N GLU A 2 -18.60 -4.12 6.17
CA GLU A 2 -18.12 -3.39 7.33
C GLU A 2 -16.80 -2.69 6.99
N GLY A 3 -16.56 -1.51 7.56
CA GLY A 3 -15.24 -0.89 7.57
C GLY A 3 -15.02 0.24 6.56
N VAL A 4 -15.89 1.26 6.53
CA VAL A 4 -15.36 2.60 6.25
C VAL A 4 -14.72 3.06 7.57
N PRO A 5 -13.46 3.54 7.58
CA PRO A 5 -12.87 4.13 8.78
C PRO A 5 -13.81 5.14 9.40
N ALA A 6 -13.73 5.35 10.71
CA ALA A 6 -14.52 6.38 11.40
C ALA A 6 -14.11 7.82 10.99
N VAL A 7 -14.28 8.17 9.72
CA VAL A 7 -14.02 9.49 9.15
C VAL A 7 -15.13 10.46 9.53
N PRO A 8 -14.85 11.78 9.62
CA PRO A 8 -15.91 12.78 9.80
C PRO A 8 -17.01 12.60 8.75
N ARG A 9 -18.29 12.69 9.17
CA ARG A 9 -19.45 12.44 8.29
C ARG A 9 -19.40 13.24 6.99
N ALA A 10 -18.88 14.46 7.03
CA ALA A 10 -18.72 15.34 5.87
C ALA A 10 -17.72 14.82 4.81
N LEU A 11 -16.86 13.86 5.17
CA LEU A 11 -15.84 13.26 4.31
C LEU A 11 -16.15 11.80 3.92
N ALA A 12 -17.25 11.22 4.43
CA ALA A 12 -17.54 9.80 4.32
C ALA A 12 -17.61 9.29 2.88
N ASP A 13 -18.30 10.03 1.99
CA ASP A 13 -18.46 9.63 0.60
C ASP A 13 -17.14 9.71 -0.18
N ALA A 14 -16.36 10.79 0.04
CA ALA A 14 -15.05 10.96 -0.57
C ALA A 14 -14.06 9.88 -0.09
N ALA A 15 -14.06 9.57 1.22
CA ALA A 15 -13.24 8.50 1.79
C ALA A 15 -13.60 7.13 1.21
N ARG A 16 -14.89 6.83 1.09
CA ARG A 16 -15.37 5.56 0.51
C ARG A 16 -14.99 5.43 -0.96
N SER A 17 -15.19 6.49 -1.73
CA SER A 17 -14.83 6.53 -3.15
C SER A 17 -13.32 6.33 -3.36
N LEU A 18 -12.49 7.05 -2.60
CA LEU A 18 -11.03 6.88 -2.66
C LEU A 18 -10.62 5.47 -2.25
N LEU A 19 -11.11 4.94 -1.13
CA LEU A 19 -10.80 3.58 -0.71
C LEU A 19 -11.18 2.56 -1.78
N ALA A 20 -12.36 2.67 -2.37
CA ALA A 20 -12.78 1.79 -3.46
C ALA A 20 -11.80 1.86 -4.66
N ALA A 21 -11.34 3.05 -5.01
CA ALA A 21 -10.34 3.22 -6.07
C ALA A 21 -8.99 2.56 -5.74
N TYR A 22 -8.47 2.71 -4.52
CA TYR A 22 -7.22 2.05 -4.10
C TYR A 22 -7.37 0.53 -3.94
N VAL A 23 -8.53 0.05 -3.49
CA VAL A 23 -8.85 -1.39 -3.45
C VAL A 23 -8.85 -1.98 -4.86
N ALA A 24 -9.53 -1.32 -5.80
CA ALA A 24 -9.58 -1.76 -7.19
C ALA A 24 -8.20 -1.74 -7.87
N ALA A 25 -7.35 -0.76 -7.51
CA ALA A 25 -6.01 -0.63 -8.04
C ALA A 25 -5.02 -1.68 -7.49
N SER A 26 -5.32 -2.30 -6.34
CA SER A 26 -4.49 -3.33 -5.71
C SER A 26 -3.01 -2.88 -5.59
N LEU A 27 -2.06 -3.66 -6.12
CA LEU A 27 -0.62 -3.36 -6.12
C LEU A 27 -0.18 -2.40 -7.25
N GLN A 28 -1.12 -1.79 -7.96
CA GLN A 28 -0.87 -0.80 -9.02
C GLN A 28 -1.54 0.53 -8.68
N PRO A 29 -1.22 1.15 -7.53
CA PRO A 29 -1.96 2.29 -7.02
C PRO A 29 -1.86 3.50 -7.96
N PRO A 30 -2.94 4.30 -8.07
CA PRO A 30 -2.90 5.56 -8.81
C PRO A 30 -1.98 6.57 -8.12
N TYR A 31 -1.60 7.62 -8.85
CA TYR A 31 -1.04 8.81 -8.22
C TYR A 31 -2.12 9.55 -7.42
N ASP A 32 -1.77 10.05 -6.25
CA ASP A 32 -2.70 10.70 -5.33
C ASP A 32 -3.39 11.91 -5.97
N HIS A 33 -2.63 12.80 -6.63
CA HIS A 33 -3.18 14.01 -7.23
C HIS A 33 -4.27 13.72 -8.28
N PRO A 34 -4.05 12.86 -9.30
CA PRO A 34 -5.12 12.41 -10.19
C PRO A 34 -6.30 11.74 -9.47
N ALA A 35 -6.04 10.89 -8.47
CA ALA A 35 -7.10 10.19 -7.74
C ALA A 35 -8.01 11.15 -6.96
N VAL A 36 -7.42 12.21 -6.39
CA VAL A 36 -8.12 13.31 -5.71
C VAL A 36 -8.85 14.22 -6.70
N ALA A 37 -8.19 14.60 -7.80
CA ALA A 37 -8.75 15.49 -8.82
C ALA A 37 -9.97 14.89 -9.55
N ALA A 38 -10.04 13.56 -9.64
CA ALA A 38 -11.18 12.86 -10.23
C ALA A 38 -12.44 12.83 -9.34
N GLN A 39 -12.36 13.28 -8.08
CA GLN A 39 -13.48 13.29 -7.16
C GLN A 39 -14.39 14.52 -7.39
N ALA A 40 -15.68 14.38 -7.07
CA ALA A 40 -16.65 15.47 -7.22
C ALA A 40 -16.30 16.73 -6.40
N ASP A 41 -15.67 16.56 -5.24
CA ASP A 41 -15.14 17.64 -4.41
C ASP A 41 -13.68 17.34 -4.07
N PRO A 42 -12.71 17.87 -4.86
CA PRO A 42 -11.28 17.62 -4.64
C PRO A 42 -10.78 18.07 -3.27
N ARG A 43 -11.37 19.12 -2.68
CA ARG A 43 -10.96 19.62 -1.36
C ARG A 43 -11.37 18.65 -0.26
N LYS A 44 -12.59 18.09 -0.33
CA LYS A 44 -13.00 17.02 0.58
C LYS A 44 -12.21 15.74 0.36
N ALA A 45 -11.89 15.41 -0.89
CA ALA A 45 -11.08 14.25 -1.22
C ALA A 45 -9.66 14.32 -0.64
N GLU A 46 -8.99 15.47 -0.72
CA GLU A 46 -7.67 15.68 -0.11
C GLU A 46 -7.70 15.49 1.41
N ARG A 47 -8.73 16.06 2.07
CA ARG A 47 -8.94 15.89 3.51
C ARG A 47 -9.25 14.43 3.87
N ALA A 48 -10.06 13.76 3.07
CA ALA A 48 -10.37 12.34 3.25
C ALA A 48 -9.12 11.48 3.10
N LEU A 49 -8.30 11.70 2.06
CA LEU A 49 -7.03 11.01 1.82
C LEU A 49 -6.10 11.16 3.02
N THR A 50 -5.96 12.38 3.55
CA THR A 50 -5.18 12.63 4.78
C THR A 50 -5.68 11.78 5.95
N VAL A 51 -6.98 11.78 6.22
CA VAL A 51 -7.56 10.99 7.33
C VAL A 51 -7.35 9.48 7.12
N LEU A 52 -7.49 8.97 5.89
CA LEU A 52 -7.27 7.56 5.55
C LEU A 52 -5.80 7.14 5.78
N ARG A 53 -4.85 8.03 5.46
CA ARG A 53 -3.42 7.82 5.69
C ARG A 53 -3.09 7.84 7.17
N GLU A 54 -3.57 8.86 7.89
CA GLU A 54 -3.35 9.02 9.32
C GLU A 54 -3.87 7.82 10.12
N ARG A 55 -4.99 7.22 9.68
CA ARG A 55 -5.58 6.02 10.30
C ARG A 55 -5.02 4.71 9.77
N GLY A 56 -4.02 4.76 8.90
CA GLY A 56 -3.33 3.58 8.39
C GLY A 56 -4.12 2.70 7.42
N TRP A 57 -5.20 3.20 6.81
CA TRP A 57 -5.94 2.49 5.75
C TRP A 57 -5.20 2.55 4.42
N LEU A 58 -4.51 3.68 4.18
CA LEU A 58 -3.66 3.90 3.03
C LEU A 58 -2.21 4.06 3.48
N LEU A 59 -1.34 3.19 2.97
CA LEU A 59 0.07 3.14 3.34
C LEU A 59 0.90 3.81 2.27
N ARG A 60 1.70 4.79 2.68
CA ARG A 60 2.57 5.53 1.76
C ARG A 60 3.66 4.60 1.23
N ILE A 61 3.72 4.45 -0.10
CA ILE A 61 4.80 3.70 -0.76
C ILE A 61 5.95 4.62 -1.19
N ASN A 62 5.62 5.83 -1.62
CA ASN A 62 6.60 6.83 -2.07
C ASN A 62 6.02 8.25 -1.91
N GLY A 63 6.60 9.25 -2.60
CA GLY A 63 6.14 10.63 -2.55
C GLY A 63 4.74 10.91 -3.13
N LEU A 64 4.21 10.01 -3.97
CA LEU A 64 3.07 10.30 -4.84
C LEU A 64 1.96 9.24 -4.82
N GLN A 65 2.17 8.12 -4.11
CA GLN A 65 1.29 6.96 -4.18
C GLN A 65 1.14 6.29 -2.81
N HIS A 66 -0.03 5.69 -2.61
CA HIS A 66 -0.40 4.91 -1.45
C HIS A 66 -1.00 3.56 -1.84
N LEU A 67 -0.85 2.54 -1.00
CA LEU A 67 -1.53 1.27 -1.13
C LEU A 67 -2.66 1.14 -0.11
N HIS A 68 -3.71 0.43 -0.51
CA HIS A 68 -4.63 -0.12 0.48
C HIS A 68 -3.89 -1.11 1.40
N ARG A 69 -4.15 -1.03 2.71
CA ARG A 69 -3.55 -1.89 3.73
C ARG A 69 -3.61 -3.37 3.36
N ASP A 70 -4.78 -3.90 3.04
CA ASP A 70 -4.93 -5.33 2.72
C ASP A 70 -4.09 -5.76 1.52
N ALA A 71 -3.93 -4.90 0.51
CA ALA A 71 -3.09 -5.20 -0.64
C ALA A 71 -1.61 -5.28 -0.22
N ALA A 72 -1.19 -4.36 0.65
CA ALA A 72 0.15 -4.35 1.21
C ALA A 72 0.44 -5.56 2.11
N GLU A 73 -0.52 -5.98 2.93
CA GLU A 73 -0.41 -7.17 3.78
C GLU A 73 -0.31 -8.45 2.96
N ARG A 74 -1.12 -8.58 1.90
CA ARG A 74 -1.01 -9.69 0.94
C ARG A 74 0.35 -9.73 0.25
N LEU A 75 0.87 -8.57 -0.16
CA LEU A 75 2.21 -8.47 -0.75
C LEU A 75 3.29 -8.93 0.23
N ILE A 76 3.27 -8.42 1.46
CA ILE A 76 4.23 -8.79 2.51
C ILE A 76 4.16 -10.31 2.76
N SER A 77 2.96 -10.85 2.96
CA SER A 77 2.77 -12.29 3.17
C SER A 77 3.35 -13.12 2.03
N GLY A 78 3.07 -12.76 0.77
CA GLY A 78 3.60 -13.49 -0.39
C GLY A 78 5.13 -13.42 -0.50
N VAL A 79 5.72 -12.24 -0.26
CA VAL A 79 7.18 -12.06 -0.27
C VAL A 79 7.83 -12.85 0.86
N ARG A 80 7.28 -12.82 2.07
CA ARG A 80 7.82 -13.54 3.22
C ARG A 80 7.75 -15.06 3.01
N ALA A 81 6.65 -15.56 2.43
CA ALA A 81 6.52 -16.97 2.09
C ALA A 81 7.58 -17.41 1.06
N ALA A 82 7.81 -16.61 0.01
CA ALA A 82 8.83 -16.90 -0.99
C ALA A 82 10.24 -16.95 -0.39
N LEU A 83 10.57 -15.96 0.45
CA LEU A 83 11.87 -15.91 1.14
C LEU A 83 12.05 -17.09 2.10
N ALA A 84 11.01 -17.48 2.83
CA ALA A 84 11.05 -18.66 3.72
C ALA A 84 11.25 -19.96 2.94
N ALA A 85 10.75 -20.04 1.70
CA ALA A 85 10.96 -21.15 0.79
C ALA A 85 12.33 -21.11 0.06
N GLY A 86 13.20 -20.14 0.38
CA GLY A 86 14.51 -19.97 -0.26
C GLY A 86 14.45 -19.43 -1.69
N GLN A 87 13.31 -18.90 -2.13
CA GLN A 87 13.16 -18.33 -3.47
C GLN A 87 13.79 -16.93 -3.53
N PRO A 88 14.58 -16.60 -4.56
CA PRO A 88 15.15 -15.27 -4.72
C PRO A 88 14.04 -14.26 -5.06
N VAL A 89 13.89 -13.23 -4.22
CA VAL A 89 12.96 -12.13 -4.47
C VAL A 89 13.66 -11.00 -5.21
N GLU A 90 13.52 -11.03 -6.54
CA GLU A 90 14.04 -10.03 -7.46
C GLU A 90 12.89 -9.25 -8.14
N VAL A 91 13.25 -8.23 -8.93
CA VAL A 91 12.27 -7.46 -9.73
C VAL A 91 11.50 -8.36 -10.69
N GLN A 92 12.13 -9.39 -11.27
CA GLN A 92 11.44 -10.29 -12.18
C GLN A 92 10.44 -11.21 -11.46
N TRP A 93 10.80 -11.69 -10.28
CA TRP A 93 9.92 -12.53 -9.46
C TRP A 93 8.66 -11.75 -9.05
N ILE A 94 8.78 -10.53 -8.53
CA ILE A 94 7.60 -9.76 -8.10
C ILE A 94 6.66 -9.44 -9.28
N LYS A 95 7.21 -9.20 -10.48
CA LYS A 95 6.41 -9.00 -11.70
C LYS A 95 5.60 -10.24 -12.04
N GLN A 96 6.20 -11.42 -11.97
CA GLN A 96 5.53 -12.69 -12.28
C GLN A 96 4.52 -13.09 -11.20
N ALA A 97 4.90 -12.98 -9.92
CA ALA A 97 4.07 -13.39 -8.79
C ALA A 97 2.80 -12.52 -8.65
N PHE A 98 2.90 -11.22 -8.95
CA PHE A 98 1.81 -10.26 -8.74
C PHE A 98 1.27 -9.62 -10.03
N GLY A 99 1.71 -10.09 -11.21
CA GLY A 99 1.25 -9.55 -12.50
C GLY A 99 1.58 -8.08 -12.72
N LEU A 100 2.75 -7.63 -12.24
CA LEU A 100 3.13 -6.22 -12.23
C LEU A 100 4.04 -5.84 -13.40
N THR A 101 3.99 -4.56 -13.78
CA THR A 101 5.00 -3.94 -14.63
C THR A 101 6.19 -3.46 -13.80
N ARG A 102 7.33 -3.18 -14.45
CA ARG A 102 8.53 -2.65 -13.76
C ARG A 102 8.24 -1.34 -13.01
N LYS A 103 7.36 -0.50 -13.58
CA LYS A 103 6.93 0.78 -13.00
C LYS A 103 6.34 0.61 -11.59
N HIS A 104 5.62 -0.48 -11.34
CA HIS A 104 5.01 -0.77 -10.04
C HIS A 104 5.89 -1.70 -9.18
N ALA A 105 6.58 -2.65 -9.79
CA ALA A 105 7.44 -3.61 -9.08
C ALA A 105 8.57 -2.94 -8.28
N VAL A 106 9.30 -2.01 -8.89
CA VAL A 106 10.49 -1.40 -8.25
C VAL A 106 10.09 -0.59 -7.00
N PRO A 107 9.11 0.34 -7.06
CA PRO A 107 8.71 1.10 -5.87
C PRO A 107 8.20 0.23 -4.72
N LEU A 108 7.51 -0.87 -5.02
CA LEU A 108 7.03 -1.79 -3.97
C LEU A 108 8.19 -2.49 -3.27
N LEU A 109 9.19 -2.92 -4.03
CA LEU A 109 10.38 -3.55 -3.49
C LEU A 109 11.20 -2.57 -2.63
N GLU A 110 11.38 -1.33 -3.10
CA GLU A 110 12.02 -0.26 -2.33
C GLU A 110 11.25 0.06 -1.05
N TRP A 111 9.92 0.07 -1.12
CA TRP A 111 9.07 0.28 0.04
C TRP A 111 9.21 -0.84 1.08
N LEU A 112 9.19 -2.11 0.65
CA LEU A 112 9.42 -3.27 1.54
C LEU A 112 10.79 -3.21 2.23
N ASP A 113 11.82 -2.75 1.50
CA ASP A 113 13.15 -2.51 2.06
C ASP A 113 13.12 -1.38 3.11
N ALA A 114 12.43 -0.27 2.80
CA ALA A 114 12.33 0.90 3.68
C ALA A 114 11.58 0.60 5.00
N ILE A 115 10.57 -0.27 4.97
CA ILE A 115 9.86 -0.71 6.18
C ILE A 115 10.51 -1.91 6.87
N ALA A 116 11.71 -2.31 6.43
CA ALA A 116 12.51 -3.41 6.96
C ALA A 116 11.83 -4.80 6.88
N VAL A 117 10.91 -4.99 5.92
CA VAL A 117 10.34 -6.31 5.60
C VAL A 117 11.31 -7.16 4.81
N THR A 118 12.06 -6.51 3.93
CA THR A 118 13.15 -7.10 3.16
C THR A 118 14.43 -6.30 3.35
N ARG A 119 15.54 -6.87 2.90
CA ARG A 119 16.80 -6.16 2.70
C ARG A 119 17.37 -6.56 1.35
N ARG A 120 17.77 -5.57 0.55
CA ARG A 120 18.45 -5.81 -0.72
C ARG A 120 19.88 -6.33 -0.52
N VAL A 121 20.24 -7.41 -1.21
CA VAL A 121 21.58 -7.99 -1.29
C VAL A 121 21.87 -8.30 -2.76
N GLY A 122 22.71 -7.48 -3.40
CA GLY A 122 22.87 -7.51 -4.86
C GLY A 122 21.55 -7.16 -5.57
N ASP A 123 21.07 -8.04 -6.44
CA ASP A 123 19.80 -7.88 -7.17
C ASP A 123 18.60 -8.54 -6.49
N ALA A 124 18.85 -9.41 -5.52
CA ALA A 124 17.83 -10.12 -4.76
C ALA A 124 17.56 -9.47 -3.40
N ARG A 125 16.56 -10.00 -2.70
CA ARG A 125 16.22 -9.65 -1.32
C ARG A 125 16.33 -10.83 -0.40
N VAL A 126 16.68 -10.54 0.84
CA VAL A 126 16.61 -11.45 1.98
C VAL A 126 15.55 -10.95 2.97
N ALA A 127 15.13 -11.82 3.88
CA ALA A 127 14.19 -11.48 4.93
C ALA A 127 14.76 -10.36 5.82
N GLY A 128 13.99 -9.28 5.97
CA GLY A 128 14.25 -8.22 6.94
C GLY A 128 13.76 -8.60 8.34
N PRO A 129 14.11 -7.79 9.36
CA PRO A 129 13.75 -8.04 10.75
C PRO A 129 12.26 -7.86 11.06
N ARG A 130 11.46 -7.23 10.18
CA ARG A 130 10.03 -7.00 10.39
C ARG A 130 9.21 -7.92 9.48
N PRO A 131 8.53 -8.96 9.98
CA PRO A 131 7.79 -9.88 9.14
C PRO A 131 6.45 -9.31 8.63
N GLU A 132 5.94 -8.27 9.27
CA GLU A 132 4.61 -7.71 9.05
C GLU A 132 4.59 -6.19 9.22
N LEU A 133 3.47 -5.55 8.86
CA LEU A 133 3.28 -4.13 9.12
C LEU A 133 3.15 -3.88 10.62
N PRO A 134 3.73 -2.79 11.15
CA PRO A 134 3.43 -2.37 12.50
C PRO A 134 1.94 -2.03 12.64
N VAL A 135 1.30 -2.61 13.66
CA VAL A 135 -0.09 -2.31 14.07
C VAL A 135 -0.07 -1.20 15.14
N PRO A 136 -0.82 -0.09 15.02
CA PRO A 136 -1.02 0.79 13.86
C PRO A 136 -0.07 2.02 13.90
N LEU A 137 0.18 2.64 12.73
CA LEU A 137 1.14 3.76 12.58
C LEU A 137 0.63 5.15 13.04
N LEU A 138 -0.62 5.28 13.47
CA LEU A 138 -1.24 6.33 14.32
C LEU A 138 -2.76 6.15 14.21
N GLY A 139 -3.52 6.39 15.29
CA GLY A 139 -4.99 6.37 15.29
C GLY A 139 -5.65 5.02 14.98
N ALA A 140 -5.90 4.23 16.04
CA ALA A 140 -6.59 2.92 16.05
C ALA A 140 -7.82 2.81 15.10
N ALA A 141 -8.20 1.61 14.64
CA ALA A 141 -8.16 0.31 15.33
C ALA A 141 -7.89 -0.89 14.39
N PRO A 142 -7.50 -2.08 14.92
CA PRO A 142 -7.51 -3.33 14.16
C PRO A 142 -8.91 -3.67 13.61
#